data_AF-A0A8I0L6N1-F1
#
_entry.id   AF-A0A8I0L6N1-F1
#
_cell.length_a   1.000
_cell.length_b   1.000
_cell.length_c   1.000
_cell.angle_alpha   90.00
_cell.angle_beta   90.00
_cell.angle_gamma   90.00
#
_symmetry.space_group_name_H-M   'P 1'
#
loop_
_entity.id
_entity.type
_entity.pdbx_description
1 polymer ?
#
loop_
_entity_poly.entity_id
_entity_poly.type
_entity_poly.pdbx_seq_one_letter_code
_entity_poly.pdbx_strand_id
1 'polypeptide(L)'
;RTDYSFRYSQRLFNNRFQIVIGGKVSTGENATNDAESFIDNISLEYRLDRTGTRYVRLFYDKNYESVLEGEITETGVGLVL
;
A
#
# COMPACT_ATOMS: atom_id res chain seq x y z
N ARG A 1 2.06 -0.48 -23.59
CA ARG A 1 1.91 -0.74 -22.15
C ARG A 1 1.18 0.44 -21.56
N THR A 2 0.00 0.23 -20.99
CA THR A 2 -0.72 1.29 -20.29
C THR A 2 -0.74 0.92 -18.81
N ASP A 3 -0.16 1.79 -18.00
CA ASP A 3 -0.05 1.60 -16.55
C ASP A 3 -1.20 2.40 -15.90
N TYR A 4 -2.13 1.71 -15.24
CA TYR A 4 -3.21 2.33 -14.48
C TYR A 4 -2.96 2.14 -12.98
N SER A 5 -3.02 3.22 -12.21
CA SER A 5 -2.92 3.17 -10.75
C SER A 5 -4.26 3.49 -10.09
N PHE A 6 -4.60 2.79 -9.02
CA PHE A 6 -5.75 3.10 -8.18
C PHE A 6 -5.35 3.27 -6.72
N ARG A 7 -6.12 4.08 -5.99
CA ARG A 7 -5.97 4.27 -4.55
C ARG A 7 -7.34 4.36 -3.89
N TYR A 8 -7.55 3.51 -2.91
CA TYR A 8 -8.72 3.51 -2.04
C TYR A 8 -8.31 3.94 -0.63
N SER A 9 -9.12 4.79 0.00
CA SER A 9 -8.91 5.24 1.38
C SER A 9 -10.23 5.28 2.13
N GLN A 10 -10.28 4.65 3.30
CA GLN A 10 -11.45 4.64 4.16
C GLN A 10 -11.09 5.01 5.59
N ARG A 11 -11.95 5.81 6.22
CA ARG A 11 -11.85 6.18 7.63
C ARG A 11 -12.99 5.57 8.42
N LEU A 12 -12.68 5.05 9.60
CA LEU A 12 -13.59 4.31 10.47
C LEU A 12 -13.46 4.81 11.91
N PHE A 13 -14.45 4.48 12.75
CA PHE A 13 -14.47 4.76 14.19
C PHE A 13 -14.19 6.23 14.53
N ASN A 14 -15.02 7.16 14.06
CA ASN A 14 -14.84 8.61 14.30
C ASN A 14 -13.44 9.09 13.89
N ASN A 15 -12.99 8.60 12.72
CA ASN A 15 -11.69 8.89 12.10
C ASN A 15 -10.48 8.33 12.85
N ARG A 16 -10.66 7.39 13.80
CA ARG A 16 -9.55 6.79 14.54
C ARG A 16 -8.76 5.77 13.75
N PHE A 17 -9.39 5.07 12.82
CA PHE A 17 -8.72 4.12 11.93
C PHE A 17 -8.78 4.65 10.51
N GLN A 18 -7.64 4.65 9.82
CA GLN A 18 -7.54 4.94 8.40
C GLN A 18 -6.87 3.77 7.69
N ILE A 19 -7.52 3.25 6.67
CA ILE A 19 -7.00 2.19 5.81
C ILE A 19 -6.79 2.81 4.43
N VAL A 20 -5.59 2.61 3.87
CA VAL A 20 -5.27 3.01 2.50
C VAL A 20 -4.74 1.80 1.75
N ILE A 21 -5.34 1.51 0.61
CA ILE A 21 -4.94 0.42 -0.29
C ILE A 21 -4.68 1.07 -1.64
N GLY A 22 -3.59 0.71 -2.30
CA GLY A 22 -3.33 1.11 -3.67
C GLY A 22 -2.66 -0.01 -4.44
N GLY A 23 -2.61 0.22 -5.74
CA GLY A 23 -2.34 -0.83 -6.69
C GLY A 23 -2.14 -0.29 -8.09
N LYS A 24 -1.48 -1.10 -8.91
CA LYS A 24 -1.20 -0.81 -10.32
C LYS A 24 -1.60 -2.00 -11.19
N VAL A 25 -2.08 -1.71 -12.39
CA VAL A 25 -2.38 -2.70 -13.43
C VAL A 25 -1.75 -2.25 -14.75
N SER A 26 -0.92 -3.12 -15.34
CA SER A 26 -0.26 -2.86 -16.63
C SER A 26 -0.88 -3.75 -17.71
N THR A 27 -1.22 -3.20 -18.88
CA THR A 27 -1.74 -4.00 -20.00
C THR A 27 -0.69 -4.19 -21.11
N GLY A 28 -0.37 -5.45 -21.48
CA GLY A 28 0.62 -5.82 -22.51
C GLY A 28 0.59 -7.32 -22.91
N GLU A 29 1.01 -7.63 -24.14
CA GLU A 29 0.83 -8.92 -24.85
C GLU A 29 1.67 -10.12 -24.35
N ASN A 30 2.28 -10.02 -23.16
CA ASN A 30 3.06 -11.08 -22.50
C ASN A 30 2.62 -11.26 -21.04
N ALA A 31 1.32 -11.11 -20.76
CA ALA A 31 0.73 -11.38 -19.44
C ALA A 31 0.58 -12.90 -19.17
N THR A 32 1.53 -13.70 -19.66
CA THR A 32 1.63 -15.13 -19.38
C THR A 32 2.61 -15.34 -18.24
N ASN A 33 2.03 -15.78 -17.12
CA ASN A 33 2.64 -16.23 -15.86
C ASN A 33 2.86 -15.12 -14.82
N ASP A 34 2.20 -15.32 -13.67
CA ASP A 34 2.46 -14.68 -12.37
C ASP A 34 2.03 -13.23 -12.18
N ALA A 35 0.84 -13.07 -11.58
CA ALA A 35 0.67 -12.21 -10.41
C ALA A 35 1.40 -10.84 -10.44
N GLU A 36 1.14 -9.99 -11.45
CA GLU A 36 1.23 -8.55 -11.22
C GLU A 36 0.25 -8.26 -10.09
N SER A 37 0.76 -8.17 -8.86
CA SER A 37 -0.06 -8.00 -7.66
C SER A 37 -0.84 -6.70 -7.84
N PHE A 38 -2.13 -6.84 -8.18
CA PHE A 38 -3.03 -5.72 -8.42
C PHE A 38 -3.01 -4.73 -7.26
N ILE A 39 -2.67 -5.19 -6.05
CA ILE A 39 -2.44 -4.41 -4.85
C ILE A 39 -0.94 -4.45 -4.56
N ASP A 40 -0.29 -3.29 -4.58
CA ASP A 40 1.13 -3.12 -4.28
C ASP A 40 1.35 -2.42 -2.94
N ASN A 41 0.43 -1.55 -2.51
CA ASN A 41 0.58 -0.77 -1.29
C ASN A 41 -0.62 -0.93 -0.33
N ILE A 42 -0.36 -1.25 0.93
CA ILE A 42 -1.36 -1.27 2.01
C ILE A 42 -0.80 -0.49 3.19
N SER A 43 -1.61 0.41 3.76
CA SER A 43 -1.28 1.04 5.02
C SER A 43 -2.47 1.15 5.95
N LEU A 44 -2.21 0.94 7.23
CA LEU A 44 -3.16 1.09 8.32
C LEU A 44 -2.63 2.14 9.28
N GLU A 45 -3.44 3.12 9.61
CA GLU A 45 -3.13 4.15 10.60
C GLU A 45 -4.15 4.09 11.74
N TYR A 46 -3.66 4.17 12.97
CA TYR A 46 -4.48 4.30 14.17
C TYR A 46 -4.09 5.55 14.97
N ARG A 47 -5.07 6.42 15.22
CA ARG A 47 -4.87 7.65 15.98
C ARG A 47 -4.92 7.40 17.49
N LEU A 48 -3.84 7.82 18.16
CA LEU A 48 -3.67 7.72 19.61
C LEU A 48 -4.39 8.86 20.34
N ASP A 49 -4.59 10.00 19.67
CA ASP A 49 -5.34 11.14 20.20
C ASP A 49 -6.52 11.54 19.31
N ARG A 50 -7.33 12.49 19.80
CA ARG A 50 -8.49 13.03 19.05
C ARG A 50 -8.09 14.10 18.04
N THR A 51 -6.90 14.70 18.19
CA THR A 51 -6.37 15.75 17.33
C THR A 51 -5.79 15.19 16.02
N GLY A 52 -5.45 13.89 15.97
CA GLY A 52 -4.81 13.24 14.84
C GLY A 52 -3.32 13.54 14.71
N THR A 53 -2.72 14.11 15.75
CA THR A 53 -1.29 14.46 15.79
C THR A 53 -0.44 13.26 16.20
N ARG A 54 -1.02 12.31 16.94
CA ARG A 54 -0.36 11.10 17.40
C ARG A 54 -0.98 9.89 16.76
N TYR A 55 -0.18 9.06 16.10
CA TYR A 55 -0.68 7.86 15.45
C TYR A 55 0.38 6.79 15.29
N VAL A 56 -0.08 5.54 15.20
CA VAL A 56 0.70 4.39 14.77
C VAL A 56 0.33 4.11 13.33
N ARG A 57 1.34 3.90 12.47
CA ARG A 57 1.16 3.52 11.06
C ARG A 57 1.84 2.19 10.81
N LEU A 58 1.12 1.27 10.19
CA LEU A 58 1.64 0.05 9.60
C LEU A 58 1.60 0.21 8.08
N PHE A 59 2.64 -0.24 7.39
CA PHE A 59 2.66 -0.25 5.93
C PHE A 59 3.29 -1.54 5.40
N TYR A 60 2.76 -1.97 4.27
CA TYR A 60 3.23 -3.07 3.45
C TYR A 60 3.31 -2.53 2.02
N ASP A 61 4.48 -2.60 1.41
CA ASP A 61 4.72 -2.20 0.04
C ASP A 61 5.43 -3.34 -0.71
N LYS A 62 4.92 -3.68 -1.88
CA LYS A 62 5.46 -4.74 -2.73
C LYS A 62 5.92 -4.12 -4.05
N ASN A 63 7.22 -3.85 -4.17
CA ASN A 63 7.79 -3.29 -5.38
C ASN A 63 8.39 -4.37 -6.28
N TYR A 64 7.78 -4.54 -7.46
CA TYR A 64 8.30 -5.36 -8.55
C TYR A 64 9.20 -4.51 -9.47
N GLU A 65 10.39 -4.16 -9.00
CA GLU A 65 11.44 -3.62 -9.87
C GLU A 65 12.79 -4.26 -9.50
N SER A 66 13.12 -5.38 -10.12
CA SER A 66 14.33 -5.51 -10.94
C SER A 66 14.50 -6.93 -11.46
N VAL A 67 14.81 -7.05 -12.75
CA VAL A 67 15.10 -8.30 -13.47
C VAL A 67 16.40 -9.01 -13.03
N LEU A 68 16.98 -8.65 -11.87
CA LEU A 68 18.26 -9.20 -11.39
C LEU A 68 18.32 -9.55 -9.88
N GLU A 69 17.38 -9.07 -9.06
CA GLU A 69 17.34 -9.37 -7.61
C GLU A 69 15.85 -9.52 -7.22
N GLY A 70 15.50 -10.66 -6.61
CA GLY A 70 14.11 -11.06 -6.36
C GLY A 70 13.29 -10.09 -5.50
N GLU A 71 11.97 -10.22 -5.61
CA GLU A 71 10.89 -9.55 -4.85
C GLU A 71 11.33 -8.70 -3.63
N ILE A 72 11.26 -7.36 -3.76
CA ILE A 72 11.47 -6.44 -2.63
C ILE A 72 10.11 -6.16 -1.97
N THR A 73 9.86 -6.83 -0.85
CA THR A 73 8.72 -6.55 0.03
C THR A 73 9.19 -5.72 1.22
N GLU A 74 8.71 -4.49 1.34
CA GLU A 74 9.01 -3.60 2.47
C GLU A 74 7.83 -3.58 3.45
N THR A 75 8.09 -3.96 4.70
CA THR A 75 7.11 -3.89 5.80
C THR A 75 7.66 -3.07 6.94
N GLY A 76 6.85 -2.17 7.48
CA GLY A 76 7.30 -1.28 8.54
C GLY A 76 6.20 -0.78 9.46
N VAL A 77 6.65 -0.32 10.62
CA VAL A 77 5.82 0.29 11.67
C VAL A 77 6.41 1.66 11.99
N GLY A 78 5.58 2.70 11.90
CA GLY A 78 5.91 4.07 12.28
C GLY A 78 5.08 4.51 13.48
N LEU A 79 5.68 5.32 14.35
CA LEU A 79 5.02 5.97 15.47
C LEU A 79 5.27 7.47 15.39
N VAL A 80 4.19 8.25 15.50
CA VAL A 80 4.23 9.72 15.56
C VAL A 80 3.62 10.15 16.90
N LEU A 81 4.30 11.06 17.62
CA LEU A 81 4.03 11.49 19.00
C LEU A 81 3.83 13.01 19.13
#